data_AF-A0A1H3E352-F1
#
_entry.id   AF-A0A1H3E352-F1
#
_cell.length_a   1.000
_cell.length_b   1.000
_cell.length_c   1.000
_cell.angle_alpha   90.00
_cell.angle_beta   90.00
_cell.angle_gamma   90.00
#
_symmetry.space_group_name_H-M   'P 1'
#
loop_
_entity.id
_entity.type
_entity.pdbx_description
1 polymer ?
#
loop_
_entity_poly.entity_id
_entity_poly.type
_entity_poly.pdbx_seq_one_letter_code
_entity_poly.pdbx_strand_id
1 'polypeptide(L)'
;MLEQELKDIWNNSSQTAQISIETKHLREELNTKINSIQKKIRIRDVREIAASIFGILIFSYLLYEIPFPITKVACGLAIAWFVFVIVKFRKSKLQNTKTDFSLTVAEQLNNQKTMMLQQSSLLDSALYWYAIPPFIMNFIFIIGLENPMDYNWTNSVAESLLPLTSNFKIITLIGLALFYAFTIWINKRALNKDVKPTIESIEKMQQQIKNE
;
A
#
# COMPACT_ATOMS: atom_id res chain seq x y z
N MET A 1 -17.79 -56.26 -22.67
CA MET A 1 -18.59 -55.02 -22.81
C MET A 1 -18.92 -54.42 -21.45
N LEU A 2 -19.63 -55.14 -20.57
CA LEU A 2 -20.04 -54.62 -19.25
C LEU A 2 -18.87 -54.27 -18.30
N GLU A 3 -17.79 -55.06 -18.33
CA GLU A 3 -16.58 -54.76 -17.54
C GLU A 3 -15.82 -53.51 -18.03
N GLN A 4 -15.83 -53.22 -19.32
CA GLN A 4 -15.16 -52.03 -19.87
C GLN A 4 -15.91 -50.74 -19.52
N GLU A 5 -17.25 -50.76 -19.57
CA GLU A 5 -18.07 -49.64 -19.09
C GLU A 5 -17.90 -49.40 -17.59
N LEU A 6 -17.85 -50.45 -16.77
CA LEU A 6 -17.59 -50.31 -15.33
C LEU A 6 -16.20 -49.72 -15.05
N LYS A 7 -15.20 -50.11 -15.83
CA LYS A 7 -13.82 -49.61 -15.71
C LYS A 7 -13.72 -48.14 -16.14
N ASP A 8 -14.45 -47.74 -17.18
CA ASP A 8 -14.52 -46.35 -17.62
C ASP A 8 -15.31 -45.47 -16.64
N ILE A 9 -16.41 -45.95 -16.06
CA ILE A 9 -17.16 -45.22 -15.02
C ILE A 9 -16.29 -45.04 -13.77
N TRP A 10 -15.56 -46.08 -13.36
CA TRP A 10 -14.66 -46.01 -12.21
C TRP A 10 -13.50 -45.03 -12.46
N ASN A 11 -12.87 -45.09 -13.63
CA ASN A 11 -11.79 -44.16 -14.00
C ASN A 11 -12.29 -42.71 -14.08
N ASN A 12 -13.45 -42.47 -14.71
CA ASN A 12 -14.02 -41.12 -14.78
C ASN A 12 -14.42 -40.61 -13.39
N SER A 13 -15.06 -41.43 -12.55
CA SER A 13 -15.43 -41.02 -11.19
C SER A 13 -14.22 -40.70 -10.31
N SER A 14 -13.13 -41.45 -10.45
CA SER A 14 -11.89 -41.20 -9.72
C SER A 14 -11.17 -39.95 -10.23
N GLN A 15 -11.15 -39.70 -11.54
CA GLN A 15 -10.67 -38.44 -12.11
C GLN A 15 -11.50 -37.25 -11.66
N THR A 16 -12.84 -37.31 -11.73
CA THR A 16 -13.72 -36.22 -11.27
C THR A 16 -13.55 -35.96 -9.77
N ALA A 17 -13.41 -37.01 -8.95
CA ALA A 17 -13.15 -36.86 -7.52
C ALA A 17 -11.78 -36.20 -7.27
N GLN A 18 -10.73 -36.63 -7.96
CA GLN A 18 -9.37 -36.08 -7.85
C GLN A 18 -9.32 -34.60 -8.26
N ILE A 19 -9.95 -34.25 -9.38
CA ILE A 19 -10.11 -32.86 -9.85
C ILE A 19 -10.87 -32.02 -8.81
N SER A 20 -11.98 -32.54 -8.26
CA SER A 20 -12.76 -31.81 -7.25
C SER A 20 -11.99 -31.55 -5.95
N ILE A 21 -11.10 -32.47 -5.55
CA ILE A 21 -10.24 -32.35 -4.37
C ILE A 21 -9.12 -31.33 -4.64
N GLU A 22 -8.48 -31.41 -5.80
CA GLU A 22 -7.42 -30.50 -6.21
C GLU A 22 -7.93 -29.04 -6.29
N THR A 23 -9.13 -28.84 -6.84
CA THR A 23 -9.81 -27.54 -6.90
C THR A 23 -10.19 -27.00 -5.51
N LYS A 24 -10.64 -27.85 -4.58
CA LYS A 24 -10.91 -27.45 -3.18
C LYS A 24 -9.63 -27.03 -2.46
N HIS A 25 -8.55 -27.80 -2.62
CA HIS A 25 -7.26 -27.51 -2.01
C HIS A 25 -6.65 -26.20 -2.58
N LEU A 26 -6.65 -26.02 -3.90
CA LEU A 26 -6.18 -24.78 -4.54
C LEU A 26 -6.98 -23.56 -4.05
N ARG A 27 -8.30 -23.71 -3.89
CA ARG A 27 -9.17 -22.63 -3.39
C ARG A 27 -8.82 -22.24 -1.96
N GLU A 28 -8.54 -23.21 -1.10
CA GLU A 28 -8.17 -22.94 0.29
C GLU A 28 -6.79 -22.27 0.39
N GLU A 29 -5.82 -22.73 -0.42
CA GLU A 29 -4.50 -22.09 -0.54
C GLU A 29 -4.60 -20.65 -1.09
N LEU A 30 -5.44 -20.42 -2.10
CA LEU A 30 -5.67 -19.10 -2.65
C LEU A 30 -6.34 -18.17 -1.61
N ASN A 31 -7.39 -18.66 -0.93
CA ASN A 31 -8.09 -17.89 0.09
C ASN A 31 -7.18 -17.52 1.25
N THR A 32 -6.34 -18.44 1.71
CA THR A 32 -5.36 -18.18 2.77
C THR A 32 -4.30 -17.16 2.32
N LYS A 33 -3.79 -17.29 1.09
CA LYS A 33 -2.83 -16.33 0.52
C LYS A 33 -3.44 -14.93 0.38
N ILE A 34 -4.66 -14.83 -0.15
CA ILE A 34 -5.38 -13.56 -0.31
C ILE A 34 -5.67 -12.92 1.06
N ASN A 35 -6.18 -13.69 2.02
CA ASN A 35 -6.43 -13.19 3.38
C ASN A 35 -5.13 -12.67 4.03
N SER A 36 -4.00 -13.34 3.80
CA SER A 36 -2.70 -12.88 4.30
C SER A 36 -2.28 -11.54 3.67
N ILE A 37 -2.51 -11.35 2.37
CA ILE A 37 -2.21 -10.11 1.65
C ILE A 37 -3.13 -8.99 2.14
N GLN A 38 -4.44 -9.24 2.24
CA GLN A 38 -5.41 -8.28 2.76
C GLN A 38 -5.09 -7.85 4.19
N LYS A 39 -4.70 -8.79 5.05
CA LYS A 39 -4.29 -8.48 6.43
C LYS A 39 -3.04 -7.58 6.45
N LYS A 40 -2.04 -7.88 5.64
CA LYS A 40 -0.83 -7.04 5.50
C LYS A 40 -1.17 -5.63 5.02
N ILE A 41 -2.05 -5.51 4.04
CA ILE A 41 -2.50 -4.20 3.51
C ILE A 41 -3.25 -3.43 4.58
N ARG A 42 -4.16 -4.06 5.32
CA ARG A 42 -4.91 -3.41 6.40
C ARG A 42 -4.00 -2.89 7.50
N ILE A 43 -2.99 -3.67 7.90
CA ILE A 43 -1.99 -3.25 8.90
C ILE A 43 -1.20 -2.05 8.38
N ARG A 44 -0.74 -2.11 7.12
CA ARG A 44 -0.05 -0.99 6.48
C ARG A 44 -0.93 0.26 6.47
N ASP A 45 -2.15 0.18 5.98
CA ASP A 45 -3.05 1.32 5.85
C ASP A 45 -3.37 1.96 7.23
N VAL A 46 -3.54 1.15 8.28
CA VAL A 46 -3.71 1.66 9.66
C VAL A 46 -2.45 2.39 10.13
N ARG A 47 -1.28 1.83 9.87
CA ARG A 47 0.00 2.46 10.22
C ARG A 47 0.21 3.77 9.47
N GLU A 48 -0.11 3.85 8.18
CA GLU A 48 0.03 5.09 7.40
C GLU A 48 -0.97 6.16 7.86
N ILE A 49 -2.20 5.78 8.22
CA ILE A 49 -3.18 6.71 8.81
C ILE A 49 -2.67 7.24 10.16
N ALA A 50 -2.14 6.35 11.02
CA ALA A 50 -1.55 6.78 12.29
C ALA A 50 -0.37 7.73 12.07
N ALA A 51 0.55 7.39 11.17
CA ALA A 51 1.69 8.24 10.80
C ALA A 51 1.23 9.61 10.26
N SER A 52 0.15 9.65 9.47
CA SER A 52 -0.42 10.90 8.96
C SER A 52 -1.00 11.77 10.08
N ILE A 53 -1.65 11.18 11.08
CA ILE A 53 -2.16 11.90 12.26
C ILE A 53 -1.00 12.50 13.07
N PHE A 54 0.04 11.70 13.35
CA PHE A 54 1.25 12.20 14.02
C PHE A 54 1.93 13.30 13.21
N GLY A 55 2.01 13.14 11.89
CA GLY A 55 2.53 14.17 10.98
C GLY A 55 1.75 15.47 11.11
N ILE A 56 0.42 15.43 11.08
CA ILE A 56 -0.42 16.62 11.27
C ILE A 56 -0.11 17.31 12.60
N LEU A 57 0.01 16.57 13.71
CA LEU A 57 0.32 17.15 15.03
C LEU A 57 1.68 17.86 15.03
N ILE A 58 2.72 17.19 14.51
CA ILE A 58 4.08 17.75 14.45
C ILE A 58 4.10 18.99 13.54
N PHE A 59 3.57 18.90 12.32
CA PHE A 59 3.57 20.02 11.39
C PHE A 59 2.68 21.18 11.85
N SER A 60 1.63 20.92 12.64
CA SER A 60 0.80 21.98 13.23
C SER A 60 1.56 22.73 14.34
N TYR A 61 2.30 21.99 15.18
CA TYR A 61 3.19 22.60 16.17
C TYR A 61 4.28 23.46 15.49
N LEU A 62 4.94 22.90 14.46
CA LEU A 62 5.98 23.63 13.71
C LEU A 62 5.42 24.84 12.95
N LEU A 63 4.18 24.78 12.44
CA LEU A 63 3.52 25.91 11.78
C LEU A 63 3.30 27.10 12.73
N TYR A 64 3.02 26.82 14.00
CA TYR A 64 2.83 27.84 15.04
C TYR A 64 4.19 28.41 15.51
N GLU A 65 5.16 27.54 15.75
CA GLU A 65 6.46 27.90 16.35
C GLU A 65 7.43 28.56 15.36
N ILE A 66 7.51 28.08 14.12
CA ILE A 66 8.55 28.51 13.17
C ILE A 66 8.13 29.85 12.55
N PRO A 67 8.96 30.92 12.60
CA PRO A 67 8.61 32.21 12.01
C PRO A 67 8.81 32.27 10.49
N PHE A 68 9.57 31.34 9.90
CA PHE A 68 9.98 31.38 8.49
C PHE A 68 8.79 31.24 7.52
N PRO A 69 8.53 32.24 6.65
CA PRO A 69 7.35 32.25 5.78
C PRO A 69 7.28 31.05 4.84
N ILE A 70 8.40 30.68 4.21
CA ILE A 70 8.48 29.56 3.26
C ILE A 70 8.19 28.24 3.98
N THR A 71 8.77 28.03 5.15
CA THR A 71 8.53 26.84 5.98
C THR A 71 7.07 26.76 6.43
N LYS A 72 6.44 27.87 6.83
CA LYS A 72 5.01 27.89 7.19
C LYS A 72 4.12 27.43 6.04
N VAL A 73 4.37 27.92 4.83
CA VAL A 73 3.62 27.48 3.63
C VAL A 73 3.82 25.99 3.40
N ALA A 74 5.05 25.49 3.54
CA ALA A 74 5.34 24.05 3.41
C ALA A 74 4.61 23.22 4.48
N CYS A 75 4.56 23.66 5.73
CA CYS A 75 3.80 23.00 6.80
C CYS A 75 2.30 22.96 6.50
N GLY A 76 1.71 24.08 6.06
CA GLY A 76 0.30 24.12 5.69
C GLY A 76 -0.03 23.16 4.54
N LEU A 77 0.82 23.12 3.52
CA LEU A 77 0.68 22.20 2.40
C LEU A 77 0.83 20.73 2.84
N ALA A 78 1.78 20.44 3.74
CA ALA A 78 1.97 19.12 4.32
C ALA A 78 0.74 18.64 5.11
N ILE A 79 0.12 19.51 5.91
CA ILE A 79 -1.10 19.19 6.65
C ILE A 79 -2.25 18.86 5.68
N ALA A 80 -2.48 19.72 4.68
CA ALA A 80 -3.51 19.48 3.67
C ALA A 80 -3.28 18.14 2.93
N TRP A 81 -2.02 17.83 2.65
CA TRP A 81 -1.62 16.57 2.05
C TRP A 81 -1.91 15.36 2.95
N PHE A 82 -1.57 15.41 4.24
CA PHE A 82 -1.88 14.32 5.17
C PHE A 82 -3.39 14.07 5.27
N VAL A 83 -4.21 15.13 5.25
CA VAL A 83 -5.68 15.00 5.20
C VAL A 83 -6.12 14.28 3.93
N PHE A 84 -5.57 14.66 2.77
CA PHE A 84 -5.85 13.99 1.49
C PHE A 84 -5.50 12.49 1.54
N VAL A 85 -4.34 12.15 2.09
CA VAL A 85 -3.88 10.76 2.26
C VAL A 85 -4.85 9.97 3.14
N ILE A 86 -5.28 10.52 4.28
CA ILE A 86 -6.25 9.87 5.18
C ILE A 86 -7.56 9.59 4.46
N VAL A 87 -8.09 10.55 3.69
CA VAL A 87 -9.34 10.37 2.92
C VAL A 87 -9.19 9.27 1.87
N LYS A 88 -8.07 9.26 1.14
CA LYS A 88 -7.81 8.28 0.08
C LYS A 88 -7.71 6.85 0.63
N PHE A 89 -7.01 6.65 1.74
CA PHE A 89 -6.93 5.33 2.40
C PHE A 89 -8.25 4.90 3.03
N ARG A 90 -9.03 5.81 3.62
CA ARG A 90 -10.37 5.50 4.14
C ARG A 90 -11.31 4.99 3.04
N LYS A 91 -11.28 5.63 1.85
CA LYS A 91 -12.08 5.20 0.70
C LYS A 91 -11.68 3.81 0.19
N SER A 92 -10.38 3.52 0.15
CA SER A 92 -9.85 2.19 -0.20
C SER A 92 -10.26 1.10 0.81
N LYS A 93 -10.19 1.39 2.11
CA LYS A 93 -10.58 0.45 3.17
C LYS A 93 -12.04 0.02 3.05
N LEU A 94 -12.94 0.95 2.70
CA LEU A 94 -14.37 0.66 2.54
C LEU A 94 -14.65 -0.34 1.41
N GLN A 95 -13.85 -0.30 0.34
CA GLN A 95 -14.00 -1.21 -0.81
C GLN A 95 -13.50 -2.64 -0.51
N ASN A 96 -12.60 -2.81 0.48
CA ASN A 96 -11.97 -4.09 0.77
C ASN A 96 -12.71 -4.97 1.80
N THR A 97 -13.92 -4.59 2.26
CA THR A 97 -14.55 -5.22 3.46
C THR A 97 -15.79 -6.08 3.16
N LYS A 98 -16.13 -6.38 1.89
CA LYS A 98 -17.27 -7.25 1.58
C LYS A 98 -16.83 -8.56 0.94
N THR A 99 -16.32 -9.46 1.76
CA THR A 99 -16.28 -10.88 1.42
C THR A 99 -17.65 -11.45 1.76
N ASP A 100 -18.59 -11.41 0.82
CA ASP A 100 -19.87 -12.09 1.00
C ASP A 100 -19.67 -13.57 0.66
N PHE A 101 -19.75 -14.41 1.69
CA PHE A 101 -19.59 -15.86 1.56
C PHE A 101 -20.80 -16.53 0.89
N SER A 102 -21.85 -15.78 0.56
CA SER A 102 -23.01 -16.25 -0.19
C SER A 102 -22.80 -16.32 -1.72
N LEU A 103 -21.72 -15.71 -2.24
CA LEU A 103 -21.43 -15.63 -3.67
C LEU A 103 -20.91 -16.95 -4.25
N THR A 104 -21.25 -17.21 -5.52
CA THR A 104 -20.76 -18.38 -6.26
C THR A 104 -19.22 -18.39 -6.39
N VAL A 105 -18.62 -19.55 -6.60
CA VAL A 105 -17.14 -19.70 -6.68
C VAL A 105 -16.54 -18.79 -7.76
N ALA A 106 -17.23 -18.66 -8.90
CA ALA A 106 -16.83 -17.78 -10.00
C ALA A 106 -16.89 -16.29 -9.60
N GLU A 107 -17.94 -15.86 -8.89
CA GLU A 107 -18.06 -14.48 -8.39
C GLU A 107 -17.03 -14.15 -7.32
N GLN A 108 -16.71 -15.10 -6.43
CA GLN A 108 -15.65 -14.91 -5.43
C GLN A 108 -14.28 -14.72 -6.10
N LEU A 109 -13.92 -15.55 -7.09
CA LEU A 109 -12.67 -15.38 -7.83
C LEU A 109 -12.64 -14.06 -8.62
N ASN A 110 -13.76 -13.64 -9.20
CA ASN A 110 -13.82 -12.40 -9.98
C ASN A 110 -13.70 -11.15 -9.09
N ASN A 111 -14.32 -11.16 -7.92
CA ASN A 111 -14.14 -10.12 -6.91
C ASN A 111 -12.69 -10.07 -6.41
N GLN A 112 -12.09 -11.22 -6.13
CA GLN A 112 -10.68 -11.33 -5.71
C GLN A 112 -9.73 -10.79 -6.79
N LYS A 113 -9.95 -11.16 -8.07
CA LYS A 113 -9.19 -10.62 -9.21
C LYS A 113 -9.30 -9.10 -9.28
N THR A 114 -10.52 -8.58 -9.22
CA THR A 114 -10.77 -7.13 -9.28
C THR A 114 -10.08 -6.38 -8.15
N MET A 115 -10.14 -6.90 -6.92
CA MET A 115 -9.44 -6.32 -5.76
C MET A 115 -7.92 -6.33 -5.95
N MET A 116 -7.35 -7.44 -6.44
CA MET A 116 -5.91 -7.54 -6.68
C MET A 116 -5.43 -6.63 -7.81
N LEU A 117 -6.24 -6.45 -8.87
CA LEU A 117 -5.97 -5.49 -9.94
C LEU A 117 -6.01 -4.04 -9.43
N GLN A 118 -7.00 -3.69 -8.59
CA GLN A 118 -7.07 -2.38 -7.95
C GLN A 118 -5.87 -2.13 -7.02
N GLN A 119 -5.45 -3.14 -6.25
CA GLN A 119 -4.25 -3.04 -5.41
C GLN A 119 -2.98 -2.90 -6.26
N SER A 120 -2.86 -3.64 -7.35
CA SER A 120 -1.76 -3.51 -8.31
C SER A 120 -1.68 -2.09 -8.86
N SER A 121 -2.80 -1.53 -9.35
CA SER A 121 -2.89 -0.15 -9.83
C SER A 121 -2.57 0.88 -8.74
N LEU A 122 -3.04 0.65 -7.51
CA LEU A 122 -2.72 1.51 -6.37
C LEU A 122 -1.24 1.49 -6.02
N LEU A 123 -0.58 0.32 -6.02
CA LEU A 123 0.86 0.20 -5.75
C LEU A 123 1.70 0.79 -6.87
N ASP A 124 1.29 0.58 -8.13
CA ASP A 124 1.98 1.12 -9.30
C ASP A 124 1.90 2.67 -9.32
N SER A 125 0.72 3.20 -9.02
CA SER A 125 0.51 4.65 -8.92
C SER A 125 1.02 5.27 -7.61
N ALA A 126 1.22 4.48 -6.54
CA ALA A 126 1.68 4.96 -5.23
C ALA A 126 3.01 5.72 -5.33
N LEU A 127 3.85 5.41 -6.30
CA LEU A 127 5.07 6.18 -6.54
C LEU A 127 4.76 7.66 -6.81
N TYR A 128 3.79 7.93 -7.68
CA TYR A 128 3.43 9.29 -8.09
C TYR A 128 2.60 10.03 -7.07
N TRP A 129 1.63 9.36 -6.46
CA TRP A 129 0.73 10.04 -5.53
C TRP A 129 1.12 9.90 -4.07
N TYR A 130 2.02 9.00 -3.66
CA TYR A 130 2.34 8.79 -2.25
C TYR A 130 3.77 9.20 -1.90
N ALA A 131 4.75 8.93 -2.76
CA ALA A 131 6.15 9.23 -2.46
C ALA A 131 6.56 10.66 -2.85
N ILE A 132 6.20 11.09 -4.06
CA ILE A 132 6.67 12.36 -4.62
C ILE A 132 6.14 13.59 -3.86
N PRO A 133 4.84 13.72 -3.55
CA PRO A 133 4.33 14.95 -2.94
C PRO A 133 4.92 15.20 -1.54
N PRO A 134 4.96 14.21 -0.62
CA PRO A 134 5.67 14.35 0.64
C PRO A 134 7.14 14.70 0.48
N PHE A 135 7.84 14.11 -0.49
CA PHE A 135 9.24 14.44 -0.76
C PHE A 135 9.40 15.92 -1.11
N ILE A 136 8.60 16.44 -2.05
CA ILE A 136 8.63 17.85 -2.46
C ILE A 136 8.32 18.77 -1.27
N MET A 137 7.31 18.44 -0.48
CA MET A 137 6.94 19.24 0.70
C MET A 137 8.06 19.27 1.75
N ASN A 138 8.68 18.13 2.05
CA ASN A 138 9.82 18.06 2.97
C ASN A 138 11.05 18.79 2.40
N PHE A 139 11.27 18.71 1.09
CA PHE A 139 12.36 19.41 0.41
C PHE A 139 12.20 20.92 0.53
N ILE A 140 11.00 21.45 0.23
CA ILE A 140 10.67 22.88 0.39
C ILE A 140 10.77 23.29 1.86
N PHE A 141 10.27 22.45 2.78
CA PHE A 141 10.37 22.71 4.22
C PHE A 141 11.82 22.90 4.67
N ILE A 142 12.73 21.98 4.29
CA ILE A 142 14.14 22.01 4.69
C ILE A 142 14.89 23.20 4.07
N ILE A 143 14.65 23.51 2.79
CA ILE A 143 15.25 24.66 2.13
C ILE A 143 14.74 25.98 2.73
N GLY A 144 13.45 26.04 3.06
CA GLY A 144 12.81 27.21 3.63
C GLY A 144 13.23 27.54 5.06
N LEU A 145 13.94 26.65 5.75
CA LEU A 145 14.49 26.95 7.08
C LEU A 145 15.56 28.04 6.94
N GLU A 146 15.33 29.21 7.50
CA GLU A 146 16.30 30.32 7.49
C GLU A 146 17.14 30.31 8.78
N ASN A 147 18.06 31.27 8.93
CA ASN A 147 18.89 31.37 10.12
C ASN A 147 18.06 31.88 11.30
N PRO A 148 17.98 31.16 12.43
CA PRO A 148 17.23 31.59 13.62
C PRO A 148 17.58 32.99 14.11
N MET A 149 18.86 33.36 13.96
CA MET A 149 19.41 34.65 14.39
C MET A 149 18.77 35.83 13.66
N ASP A 150 18.36 35.65 12.40
CA ASP A 150 17.76 36.73 11.59
C ASP A 150 16.33 37.06 12.06
N TYR A 151 15.71 36.16 12.84
CA TYR A 151 14.33 36.28 13.33
C TYR A 151 14.23 36.36 14.85
N ASN A 152 15.37 36.46 15.57
CA ASN A 152 15.44 36.40 17.05
C ASN A 152 14.65 35.23 17.64
N TRP A 153 14.64 34.09 16.94
CA TRP A 153 13.88 32.92 17.33
C TRP A 153 14.81 31.90 17.99
N THR A 154 14.47 31.48 19.21
CA THR A 154 15.18 30.43 19.92
C THR A 154 14.17 29.41 20.45
N ASN A 155 14.35 28.16 20.10
CA ASN A 155 13.50 27.06 20.57
C ASN A 155 14.35 25.80 20.65
N SER A 156 14.67 25.35 21.87
CA SER A 156 15.58 24.24 22.11
C SER A 156 15.13 22.92 21.48
N VAL A 157 13.81 22.70 21.36
CA VAL A 157 13.25 21.49 20.73
C VAL A 157 13.42 21.56 19.22
N ALA A 158 13.08 22.70 18.63
CA ALA A 158 13.17 22.87 17.18
C ALA A 158 14.63 22.97 16.71
N GLU A 159 15.52 23.59 17.49
CA GLU A 159 16.96 23.63 17.22
C GLU A 159 17.61 22.24 17.25
N SER A 160 17.15 21.35 18.13
CA SER A 160 17.67 19.97 18.19
C SER A 160 17.12 19.08 17.08
N LEU A 161 15.92 19.36 16.56
CA LEU A 161 15.24 18.51 15.57
C LEU A 161 15.44 18.98 14.14
N LEU A 162 15.61 20.28 13.91
CA LEU A 162 15.64 20.87 12.57
C LEU A 162 17.06 21.03 12.04
N PRO A 163 17.27 20.79 10.73
CA PRO A 163 18.54 21.08 10.09
C PRO A 163 18.71 22.58 9.83
N LEU A 164 19.16 23.31 10.83
CA LEU A 164 19.34 24.77 10.73
C LEU A 164 20.65 25.15 10.01
N THR A 165 21.71 24.34 10.16
CA THR A 165 23.01 24.59 9.50
C THR A 165 23.04 24.04 8.07
N SER A 166 23.77 24.71 7.16
CA SER A 166 23.85 24.32 5.74
C SER A 166 24.35 22.89 5.53
N ASN A 167 25.35 22.45 6.30
CA ASN A 167 25.86 21.08 6.22
C ASN A 167 24.80 20.06 6.66
N PHE A 168 24.08 20.37 7.75
CA PHE A 168 23.07 19.46 8.26
C PHE A 168 21.87 19.39 7.29
N LYS A 169 21.49 20.50 6.64
CA LYS A 169 20.49 20.50 5.55
C LYS A 169 20.85 19.56 4.43
N ILE A 170 22.09 19.63 3.93
CA ILE A 170 22.57 18.76 2.83
C ILE A 170 22.50 17.28 3.27
N ILE A 171 22.98 16.97 4.46
CA ILE A 171 22.95 15.60 5.01
C ILE A 171 21.49 15.11 5.13
N THR A 172 20.59 15.92 5.69
CA THR A 172 19.17 15.58 5.82
C THR A 172 18.50 15.40 4.46
N LEU A 173 18.79 16.24 3.46
CA LEU A 173 18.24 16.11 2.11
C LEU A 173 18.72 14.83 1.41
N ILE A 174 20.00 14.48 1.55
CA ILE A 174 20.53 13.22 1.02
C ILE A 174 19.87 12.02 1.70
N GLY A 175 19.79 12.05 3.04
CA GLY A 175 19.10 11.00 3.81
C GLY A 175 17.63 10.85 3.41
N LEU A 176 16.94 11.98 3.20
CA LEU A 176 15.57 12.01 2.71
C LEU A 176 15.45 11.37 1.32
N ALA A 177 16.31 11.75 0.37
CA ALA A 177 16.31 11.19 -0.98
C ALA A 177 16.52 9.67 -0.96
N LEU A 178 17.47 9.18 -0.15
CA LEU A 178 17.72 7.74 0.02
C LEU A 178 16.53 7.01 0.64
N PHE A 179 15.89 7.60 1.66
CA PHE A 179 14.72 7.02 2.31
C PHE A 179 13.52 6.88 1.35
N TYR A 180 13.25 7.91 0.55
CA TYR A 180 12.19 7.84 -0.45
C TYR A 180 12.54 6.86 -1.57
N ALA A 181 13.79 6.82 -2.05
CA ALA A 181 14.24 5.83 -3.02
C ALA A 181 14.08 4.39 -2.49
N PHE A 182 14.39 4.15 -1.22
CA PHE A 182 14.18 2.86 -0.57
C PHE A 182 12.70 2.48 -0.46
N THR A 183 11.83 3.43 -0.12
CA THR A 183 10.37 3.24 -0.06
C THR A 183 9.81 2.87 -1.43
N ILE A 184 10.26 3.55 -2.48
CA ILE A 184 9.94 3.27 -3.87
C ILE A 184 10.35 1.83 -4.24
N TRP A 185 11.57 1.44 -3.87
CA TRP A 185 12.09 0.11 -4.13
C TRP A 185 11.29 -0.99 -3.43
N ILE A 186 10.94 -0.83 -2.15
CA ILE A 186 10.10 -1.78 -1.40
C ILE A 186 8.73 -1.94 -2.07
N ASN A 187 8.07 -0.83 -2.42
CA ASN A 187 6.75 -0.88 -3.06
C ASN A 187 6.79 -1.61 -4.40
N LYS A 188 7.80 -1.33 -5.23
CA LYS A 188 7.99 -2.00 -6.52
C LYS A 188 8.32 -3.49 -6.34
N ARG A 189 9.08 -3.84 -5.30
CA ARG A 189 9.36 -5.23 -4.95
C ARG A 189 8.10 -5.99 -4.54
N ALA A 190 7.24 -5.40 -3.70
CA ALA A 190 5.97 -6.02 -3.29
C ALA A 190 5.04 -6.26 -4.48
N LEU A 191 4.95 -5.30 -5.40
CA LEU A 191 4.15 -5.43 -6.63
C LEU A 191 4.60 -6.64 -7.48
N ASN A 192 5.91 -6.76 -7.71
CA ASN A 192 6.45 -7.79 -8.58
C ASN A 192 6.53 -9.17 -7.91
N LYS A 193 6.78 -9.22 -6.58
CA LYS A 193 7.00 -10.48 -5.86
C LYS A 193 5.71 -11.12 -5.35
N ASP A 194 4.74 -10.32 -4.92
CA ASP A 194 3.56 -10.82 -4.22
C ASP A 194 2.27 -10.64 -5.04
N VAL A 195 2.06 -9.47 -5.65
CA VAL A 195 0.77 -9.11 -6.29
C VAL A 195 0.62 -9.74 -7.67
N LYS A 196 1.56 -9.51 -8.59
CA LYS A 196 1.53 -10.06 -9.95
C LYS A 196 1.39 -11.60 -10.02
N PRO A 197 2.22 -12.40 -9.33
CA PRO A 197 2.09 -13.86 -9.41
C PRO A 197 0.78 -14.36 -8.82
N THR A 198 0.19 -13.64 -7.87
CA THR A 198 -1.12 -14.01 -7.33
C THR A 198 -2.25 -13.72 -8.33
N ILE A 199 -2.17 -12.63 -9.10
CA ILE A 199 -3.09 -12.37 -10.22
C ILE A 199 -3.00 -13.49 -11.26
N GLU A 200 -1.79 -13.87 -11.67
CA GLU A 200 -1.59 -14.96 -12.63
C GLU A 200 -2.17 -16.29 -12.13
N SER A 201 -2.04 -16.59 -10.82
CA SER A 201 -2.64 -17.80 -10.24
C SER A 201 -4.17 -17.79 -10.27
N ILE A 202 -4.80 -16.63 -10.05
CA ILE A 202 -6.26 -16.47 -10.15
C ILE A 202 -6.71 -16.69 -11.61
N GLU A 203 -5.97 -16.14 -12.58
CA GLU A 203 -6.30 -16.30 -14.01
C GLU A 203 -6.21 -17.75 -14.48
N LYS A 204 -5.18 -18.49 -14.02
CA LYS A 204 -5.04 -19.92 -14.32
C LYS A 204 -6.21 -20.74 -13.77
N MET A 205 -6.64 -20.48 -12.54
CA MET A 205 -7.82 -21.13 -11.95
C MET A 205 -9.11 -20.81 -12.70
N GLN A 206 -9.31 -19.55 -13.13
CA GLN A 206 -10.47 -19.18 -13.94
C GLN A 206 -10.51 -19.93 -15.28
N GLN A 207 -9.34 -20.14 -15.91
CA GLN A 207 -9.26 -20.90 -17.15
C GLN A 207 -9.55 -22.39 -16.96
N GLN A 208 -9.07 -23.00 -15.86
CA GLN A 208 -9.36 -24.40 -15.55
C GLN A 208 -10.87 -24.63 -15.34
N ILE A 209 -11.53 -23.78 -14.55
CA ILE A 209 -12.98 -23.87 -14.30
C ILE A 209 -13.82 -23.63 -15.57
N LYS A 210 -13.32 -22.86 -16.54
CA LYS A 210 -14.03 -22.57 -17.79
C LYS A 210 -13.88 -23.67 -18.85
N ASN A 211 -12.85 -24.51 -18.72
CA ASN A 211 -12.55 -25.61 -19.64
C ASN A 211 -13.09 -26.96 -19.15
N GLU A 212 -13.70 -27.01 -17.96
CA GLU A 212 -14.59 -28.07 -17.47
C GLU A 212 -16.03 -27.86 -17.96
#